data_AF-A0A073CEK5-F1
#
_entry.id   AF-A0A073CEK5-F1
#
_cell.length_a   1.000
_cell.length_b   1.000
_cell.length_c   1.000
_cell.angle_alpha   90.00
_cell.angle_beta   90.00
_cell.angle_gamma   90.00
#
_symmetry.space_group_name_H-M   'P 1'
#
loop_
_entity.id
_entity.type
_entity.pdbx_description
1 polymer ?
#
loop_
_entity_poly.entity_id
_entity_poly.type
_entity_poly.pdbx_seq_one_letter_code
_entity_poly.pdbx_strand_id
1 'polypeptide(L)' 'MFLWLFETETAWQLLETDLVQLLSQIGFNVNLPKLYAGGSLQVIHGVKPE' A
#
# COMPACT_ATOMS: atom_id res chain seq x y z
N MET A 1 18.58 -7.44 14.57
CA MET A 1 17.23 -7.01 14.16
C MET A 1 17.42 -6.07 12.97
N PHE A 2 17.14 -6.53 11.75
CA PHE A 2 17.34 -5.80 10.48
C PHE A 2 16.21 -4.75 10.23
N LEU A 3 15.53 -4.31 11.30
CA LEU A 3 14.32 -3.48 11.18
C LEU A 3 14.66 -1.99 11.10
N TRP A 4 15.68 -1.52 11.83
CA TRP A 4 16.02 -0.09 11.90
C TRP A 4 16.73 0.52 10.69
N LEU A 5 17.26 -0.28 9.76
CA LEU A 5 18.05 0.27 8.66
C LEU A 5 17.21 1.02 7.61
N PHE A 6 15.88 0.88 7.63
CA PHE A 6 14.97 1.44 6.62
C PHE A 6 13.70 2.10 7.20
N GLU A 7 13.65 2.34 8.51
CA GLU A 7 12.53 3.00 9.18
C GLU A 7 12.65 4.53 9.04
N THR A 8 12.49 5.03 7.82
CA THR A 8 12.41 6.47 7.57
C THR A 8 11.02 6.98 7.92
N GLU A 9 10.91 8.27 8.24
CA GLU A 9 9.61 8.93 8.47
C GLU A 9 8.64 8.69 7.31
N THR A 10 9.13 8.73 6.07
CA THR A 10 8.34 8.47 4.86
C THR A 10 7.83 7.04 4.79
N ALA A 11 8.61 6.04 5.23
CA ALA A 11 8.17 4.65 5.25
C ALA A 11 7.02 4.44 6.26
N TRP A 12 7.11 5.08 7.44
CA TRP A 12 6.04 5.06 8.43
C TRP A 12 4.77 5.77 7.93
N GLN A 13 4.92 6.95 7.33
CA GLN A 13 3.80 7.66 6.69
C GLN A 13 3.13 6.82 5.60
N LEU A 14 3.90 6.07 4.81
CA LEU A 14 3.37 5.17 3.80
C LEU A 14 2.54 4.03 4.42
N LEU A 15 2.99 3.44 5.54
CA LEU A 15 2.25 2.38 6.22
C LEU A 15 0.92 2.85 6.81
N GLU A 16 0.84 4.12 7.23
CA GLU A 16 -0.38 4.73 7.76
C GLU A 16 -1.33 5.24 6.66
N THR A 17 -0.83 5.39 5.44
CA THR A 17 -1.61 5.91 4.31
C THR A 17 -2.61 4.88 3.80
N ASP A 18 -3.87 5.28 3.63
CA ASP A 18 -4.83 4.50 2.85
C ASP A 18 -4.47 4.59 1.35
N LEU A 19 -3.60 3.68 0.93
CA LEU A 19 -3.09 3.66 -0.43
C LEU A 19 -4.19 3.34 -1.46
N VAL A 20 -5.24 2.60 -1.08
CA VAL A 20 -6.38 2.30 -1.96
C VAL A 20 -7.16 3.56 -2.26
N GLN A 21 -7.47 4.34 -1.22
CA GLN A 21 -8.16 5.61 -1.38
C GLN A 21 -7.34 6.59 -2.22
N LEU A 22 -6.04 6.73 -1.93
CA LEU A 22 -5.16 7.65 -2.65
C LEU A 22 -5.07 7.28 -4.14
N LEU A 23 -4.87 6.00 -4.46
CA LEU A 23 -4.84 5.52 -5.86
C LEU A 23 -6.18 5.76 -6.58
N SER A 24 -7.29 5.61 -5.88
CA SER A 24 -8.63 5.86 -6.44
C SER A 24 -8.83 7.35 -6.74
N GLN A 25 -8.36 8.25 -5.88
CA GLN A 25 -8.45 9.71 -6.07
C GLN A 25 -7.68 10.20 -7.29
N ILE A 26 -6.54 9.57 -7.60
CA ILE A 26 -5.74 9.89 -8.79
C ILE A 26 -6.24 9.16 -10.05
N GLY A 27 -7.39 8.46 -9.96
CA GLY A 27 -8.13 7.92 -11.10
C GLY A 27 -7.94 6.43 -11.35
N PHE A 28 -7.13 5.70 -10.57
CA PHE A 28 -7.02 4.25 -10.77
C PHE A 28 -8.28 3.54 -10.31
N ASN A 29 -8.68 2.50 -11.05
CA ASN A 29 -9.65 1.53 -10.55
C ASN A 29 -8.92 0.49 -9.71
N VAL A 30 -9.14 0.51 -8.40
CA VAL A 30 -8.41 -0.33 -7.44
C VAL A 30 -9.29 -1.48 -6.94
N ASN A 31 -8.82 -2.70 -7.12
CA ASN A 31 -9.49 -3.89 -6.59
C ASN A 31 -9.27 -4.03 -5.07
N LEU A 32 -10.11 -4.82 -4.42
CA LEU A 32 -9.96 -5.15 -3.00
C LEU A 32 -8.55 -5.68 -2.70
N PRO A 33 -7.85 -5.10 -1.69
CA PRO A 33 -6.54 -5.58 -1.28
C PRO A 33 -6.57 -7.04 -0.86
N LYS A 34 -5.50 -7.77 -1.18
CA LYS A 34 -5.31 -9.15 -0.70
C LYS A 34 -4.19 -9.20 0.32
N LEU A 35 -4.45 -9.90 1.41
CA LEU A 35 -3.48 -10.18 2.45
C LEU A 35 -2.92 -11.59 2.25
N TYR A 36 -1.60 -11.72 2.34
CA TYR A 36 -0.86 -12.97 2.30
C TYR A 36 0.02 -13.09 3.54
N ALA A 37 0.63 -14.27 3.74
CA ALA A 37 1.57 -14.53 4.83
C ALA A 37 1.02 -14.17 6.22
N GLY A 38 -0.26 -14.46 6.48
CA GLY A 38 -0.90 -14.14 7.76
C GLY A 38 -1.13 -12.65 8.00
N GLY A 39 -1.10 -11.82 6.95
CA GLY A 39 -1.33 -10.38 7.03
C GLY A 39 -0.06 -9.53 6.97
N SER A 40 1.12 -10.14 6.96
CA SER A 40 2.39 -9.40 6.87
C SER A 40 2.71 -8.88 5.46
N LEU A 41 1.97 -9.32 4.45
CA LEU A 41 2.09 -8.85 3.08
C LEU A 41 0.72 -8.44 2.54
N GLN A 42 0.61 -7.19 2.09
CA GLN A 42 -0.56 -6.68 1.40
C GLN A 42 -0.23 -6.46 -0.08
N VAL A 43 -1.14 -6.88 -0.96
CA VAL A 43 -1.07 -6.64 -2.40
C VAL A 43 -2.28 -5.81 -2.82
N ILE A 44 -2.00 -4.68 -3.49
CA ILE A 44 -2.99 -3.77 -4.05
C ILE A 44 -2.80 -3.73 -5.56
N HIS A 45 -3.89 -3.95 -6.32
CA HIS A 45 -3.88 -3.88 -7.78
C HIS A 45 -4.70 -2.69 -8.24
N GLY A 46 -4.04 -1.69 -8.83
CA GLY A 46 -4.68 -0.56 -9.51
C GLY A 46 -4.58 -0.71 -11.03
N VAL A 47 -5.71 -0.56 -11.72
CA VAL A 47 -5.79 -0.53 -13.18
C VAL A 47 -5.99 0.91 -13.63
N LYS A 48 -5.17 1.38 -14.56
CA LYS A 48 -5.37 2.70 -15.16
C LYS A 48 -6.69 2.71 -15.94
N PRO A 49 -7.54 3.73 -15.78
CA PRO A 49 -8.75 3.87 -16.59
C PRO A 49 -8.36 4.10 -18.06
N GLU A 50 -9.21 3.62 -18.97
CA GLU A 50 -9.07 3.88 -20.42
C GLU A 50 -9.27 5.36 -20.77
#